data_AF-A0A1Q6U288-F1
#
_entry.id   AF-A0A1Q6U288-F1
#
_cell.length_a   1.000
_cell.length_b   1.000
_cell.length_c   1.000
_cell.angle_alpha   90.00
_cell.angle_beta   90.00
_cell.angle_gamma   90.00
#
_symmetry.space_group_name_H-M   'P 1'
#
loop_
_entity.id
_entity.type
_entity.pdbx_description
1 polymer ?
#
loop_
_entity_poly.entity_id
_entity_poly.type
_entity_poly.pdbx_seq_one_letter_code
_entity_poly.pdbx_strand_id
1 'polypeptide(L)'
;MISKATGSDSIAIGVRSDDRGARGNQSIAIGYLAGAISDYGTALGASAEANEYSTALGTSTTASSTYSTAIGNNANASNTDAVAIGSRGVTASGESSVAIGSKADAAITTASGSGSIAIGDGAVATGDWSVALGTMTEAKGLNNVALGINACKGVTGSNKTCIGADSGPSSSEAQASDNSNVVYIGTTSSTVYIPGNLVVGKDLLAGARSVNDNANYKIYLKGGNKGAYSSWVYLGTDDYKGGDDNFYRVNPVSVGPYNIYDNTSISSDRRLKYVGKEFTSGLDKIRQLNIFNYTFKKDETKTPHVGVMAQDLQKIFPDAVKKGADGFLTIRMEDMFYAVINAIKELDAKITAQDKKIKELESRLEKLEAKAK
;
A
#
# COMPACT_ATOMS: atom_id res chain seq x y z
N MET A 1 2.97 -35.24 -62.77
CA MET A 1 3.70 -34.62 -61.64
C MET A 1 4.13 -33.26 -62.13
N ILE A 2 3.48 -32.18 -61.70
CA ILE A 2 3.90 -30.83 -62.12
C ILE A 2 4.28 -30.09 -60.84
N SER A 3 5.59 -29.90 -60.64
CA SER A 3 6.12 -28.87 -59.75
C SER A 3 6.23 -27.59 -60.57
N LYS A 4 5.60 -26.50 -60.12
CA LYS A 4 5.46 -25.26 -60.89
C LYS A 4 6.24 -24.13 -60.20
N ALA A 5 7.32 -23.69 -60.85
CA ALA A 5 8.11 -22.52 -60.51
C ALA A 5 7.90 -21.49 -61.64
N THR A 6 7.19 -20.40 -61.39
CA THR A 6 6.87 -19.38 -62.42
C THR A 6 7.53 -18.04 -62.16
N GLY A 7 7.99 -17.76 -60.94
CA GLY A 7 8.77 -16.56 -60.64
C GLY A 7 10.23 -16.70 -61.08
N SER A 8 10.92 -15.59 -61.32
CA SER A 8 12.35 -15.61 -61.63
C SER A 8 13.14 -16.17 -60.44
N ASP A 9 14.17 -16.99 -60.69
CA ASP A 9 15.04 -17.58 -59.66
C ASP A 9 14.30 -18.35 -58.55
N SER A 10 13.12 -18.90 -58.87
CA SER A 10 12.26 -19.62 -57.91
C SER A 10 12.52 -21.12 -57.89
N ILE A 11 12.23 -21.77 -56.76
CA ILE A 11 12.41 -23.22 -56.54
C ILE A 11 11.07 -23.86 -56.21
N ALA A 12 10.63 -24.83 -57.00
CA ALA A 12 9.43 -25.63 -56.72
C ALA A 12 9.72 -27.14 -56.70
N ILE A 13 9.45 -27.81 -55.58
CA ILE A 13 9.69 -29.25 -55.41
C ILE A 13 8.43 -29.93 -54.85
N GLY A 14 7.86 -30.88 -55.60
CA GLY A 14 6.75 -31.71 -55.11
C GLY A 14 5.38 -31.00 -54.97
N VAL A 15 5.20 -29.81 -55.56
CA VAL A 15 4.01 -28.97 -55.36
C VAL A 15 2.69 -29.56 -55.87
N ARG A 16 2.67 -30.27 -57.01
CA ARG A 16 1.53 -31.05 -57.51
C ARG A 16 0.15 -30.33 -57.44
N SER A 17 0.12 -29.07 -57.89
CA SER A 17 -1.08 -28.23 -58.03
C SER A 17 -1.00 -27.40 -59.31
N ASP A 18 -2.15 -27.04 -59.89
CA ASP A 18 -2.20 -26.19 -61.09
C ASP A 18 -2.11 -24.68 -60.76
N ASP A 19 -2.54 -24.29 -59.56
CA ASP A 19 -2.72 -22.92 -59.08
C ASP A 19 -1.74 -22.48 -57.98
N ARG A 20 -1.07 -23.42 -57.29
CA ARG A 20 0.02 -23.14 -56.34
C ARG A 20 1.40 -23.41 -56.94
N GLY A 21 2.45 -23.10 -56.19
CA GLY A 21 3.83 -23.12 -56.68
C GLY A 21 4.70 -22.03 -56.10
N ALA A 22 5.94 -21.98 -56.57
CA ALA A 22 6.83 -20.85 -56.35
C ALA A 22 6.51 -19.79 -57.42
N ARG A 23 5.53 -18.92 -57.12
CA ARG A 23 4.93 -17.98 -58.07
C ARG A 23 5.61 -16.62 -58.06
N GLY A 24 6.09 -16.18 -56.90
CA GLY A 24 6.88 -14.95 -56.77
C GLY A 24 8.33 -15.12 -57.19
N ASN A 25 9.00 -14.01 -57.49
CA ASN A 25 10.43 -13.98 -57.77
C ASN A 25 11.23 -14.37 -56.52
N GLN A 26 12.32 -15.12 -56.71
CA GLN A 26 13.21 -15.59 -55.64
C GLN A 26 12.48 -16.37 -54.54
N SER A 27 11.34 -17.00 -54.88
CA SER A 27 10.49 -17.73 -53.94
C SER A 27 10.83 -19.23 -53.90
N ILE A 28 10.50 -19.88 -52.78
CA ILE A 28 10.73 -21.31 -52.56
C ILE A 28 9.43 -21.98 -52.15
N ALA A 29 8.97 -22.99 -52.89
CA ALA A 29 7.80 -23.80 -52.56
C ALA A 29 8.14 -25.30 -52.59
N ILE A 30 8.10 -25.95 -51.43
CA ILE A 30 8.46 -27.37 -51.29
C ILE A 30 7.38 -28.12 -50.52
N GLY A 31 6.74 -29.11 -51.17
CA GLY A 31 5.71 -29.96 -50.57
C GLY A 31 4.38 -29.93 -51.32
N TYR A 32 3.56 -30.98 -51.14
CA TYR A 32 2.25 -31.12 -51.79
C TYR A 32 1.35 -29.92 -51.51
N LEU A 33 0.90 -29.21 -52.54
CA LEU A 33 0.11 -27.96 -52.45
C LEU A 33 0.82 -26.78 -51.74
N ALA A 34 2.15 -26.79 -51.64
CA ALA A 34 2.89 -25.63 -51.13
C ALA A 34 2.79 -24.44 -52.11
N GLY A 35 2.59 -23.23 -51.59
CA GLY A 35 2.46 -22.01 -52.38
C GLY A 35 3.26 -20.85 -51.80
N ALA A 36 4.34 -20.46 -52.48
CA ALA A 36 5.00 -19.18 -52.25
C ALA A 36 4.49 -18.20 -53.30
N ILE A 37 3.46 -17.44 -52.95
CA ILE A 37 2.55 -16.77 -53.88
C ILE A 37 3.15 -15.45 -54.40
N SER A 38 3.98 -14.79 -53.59
CA SER A 38 4.59 -13.49 -53.86
C SER A 38 6.12 -13.54 -53.66
N ASP A 39 6.79 -12.45 -54.05
CA ASP A 39 8.26 -12.36 -54.11
C ASP A 39 8.91 -12.65 -52.75
N TYR A 40 10.06 -13.34 -52.78
CA TYR A 40 10.85 -13.71 -51.60
C TYR A 40 10.15 -14.63 -50.57
N GLY A 41 8.95 -15.13 -50.87
CA GLY A 41 8.22 -16.05 -50.00
C GLY A 41 8.88 -17.43 -49.91
N THR A 42 8.93 -18.01 -48.72
CA THR A 42 9.42 -19.38 -48.48
C THR A 42 8.33 -20.24 -47.86
N ALA A 43 7.79 -21.20 -48.62
CA ALA A 43 6.79 -22.17 -48.18
C ALA A 43 7.36 -23.61 -48.21
N LEU A 44 7.56 -24.22 -47.05
CA LEU A 44 8.09 -25.58 -46.90
C LEU A 44 7.14 -26.44 -46.05
N GLY A 45 6.43 -27.36 -46.69
CA GLY A 45 5.47 -28.26 -46.06
C GLY A 45 4.23 -28.48 -46.93
N ALA A 46 3.50 -29.57 -46.70
CA ALA A 46 2.27 -29.81 -47.45
C ALA A 46 1.23 -28.73 -47.12
N SER A 47 0.67 -28.08 -48.14
CA SER A 47 -0.25 -26.95 -48.04
C SER A 47 0.31 -25.71 -47.33
N ALA A 48 1.64 -25.60 -47.19
CA ALA A 48 2.27 -24.38 -46.66
C ALA A 48 2.04 -23.20 -47.61
N GLU A 49 1.74 -22.02 -47.09
CA GLU A 49 1.45 -20.83 -47.88
C GLU A 49 2.24 -19.62 -47.36
N ALA A 50 3.01 -18.98 -48.24
CA ALA A 50 3.84 -17.81 -47.95
C ALA A 50 3.55 -16.68 -48.95
N ASN A 51 3.27 -15.48 -48.44
CA ASN A 51 3.22 -14.22 -49.18
C ASN A 51 4.61 -13.52 -49.27
N GLU A 52 4.65 -12.23 -49.56
CA GLU A 52 5.84 -11.45 -49.86
C GLU A 52 6.77 -11.35 -48.65
N TYR A 53 8.06 -11.65 -48.82
CA TYR A 53 9.06 -11.71 -47.73
C TYR A 53 8.69 -12.61 -46.53
N SER A 54 7.68 -13.47 -46.68
CA SER A 54 7.16 -14.27 -45.57
C SER A 54 7.77 -15.67 -45.55
N THR A 55 7.71 -16.33 -44.40
CA THR A 55 8.21 -17.69 -44.21
C THR A 55 7.14 -18.58 -43.60
N ALA A 56 6.73 -19.63 -44.30
CA ALA A 56 5.80 -20.66 -43.84
C ALA A 56 6.49 -22.04 -43.82
N LEU A 57 6.73 -22.59 -42.64
CA LEU A 57 7.45 -23.84 -42.44
C LEU A 57 6.61 -24.86 -41.64
N GLY A 58 5.99 -25.82 -42.31
CA GLY A 58 5.21 -26.89 -41.69
C GLY A 58 4.00 -27.31 -42.53
N THR A 59 3.37 -28.42 -42.15
CA THR A 59 2.13 -28.84 -42.81
C THR A 59 0.99 -27.90 -42.46
N SER A 60 0.31 -27.39 -43.48
CA SER A 60 -0.81 -26.44 -43.39
C SER A 60 -0.47 -25.14 -42.65
N THR A 61 0.78 -24.67 -42.75
CA THR A 61 1.17 -23.35 -42.23
C THR A 61 0.77 -22.23 -43.17
N THR A 62 0.34 -21.10 -42.63
CA THR A 62 -0.03 -19.92 -43.41
C THR A 62 0.72 -18.70 -42.89
N ALA A 63 1.56 -18.10 -43.73
CA ALA A 63 2.17 -16.79 -43.54
C ALA A 63 1.63 -15.88 -44.67
N SER A 64 0.41 -15.36 -44.50
CA SER A 64 -0.38 -14.77 -45.61
C SER A 64 -0.16 -13.28 -45.84
N SER A 65 0.68 -12.62 -45.05
CA SER A 65 0.94 -11.18 -45.12
C SER A 65 2.42 -10.87 -45.25
N THR A 66 2.76 -9.64 -45.68
CA THR A 66 4.15 -9.22 -45.88
C THR A 66 4.97 -9.36 -44.59
N TYR A 67 6.19 -9.89 -44.70
CA TYR A 67 7.12 -10.14 -43.58
C TYR A 67 6.62 -11.10 -42.48
N SER A 68 5.46 -11.75 -42.66
CA SER A 68 4.94 -12.68 -41.67
C SER A 68 5.76 -13.98 -41.59
N THR A 69 5.81 -14.61 -40.42
CA THR A 69 6.52 -15.88 -40.21
C THR A 69 5.61 -16.88 -39.50
N ALA A 70 5.31 -18.00 -40.14
CA ALA A 70 4.54 -19.11 -39.57
C ALA A 70 5.37 -20.40 -39.56
N ILE A 71 5.60 -21.00 -38.39
CA ILE A 71 6.41 -22.21 -38.24
C ILE A 71 5.66 -23.23 -37.38
N GLY A 72 5.43 -24.42 -37.93
CA GLY A 72 4.86 -25.61 -37.27
C GLY A 72 3.42 -25.92 -37.68
N ASN A 73 2.96 -27.16 -37.45
CA ASN A 73 1.73 -27.66 -38.05
C ASN A 73 0.49 -26.80 -37.72
N ASN A 74 -0.19 -26.29 -38.76
CA ASN A 74 -1.33 -25.37 -38.66
C ASN A 74 -1.02 -24.01 -38.00
N ALA A 75 0.25 -23.56 -37.95
CA ALA A 75 0.55 -22.20 -37.52
C ALA A 75 0.04 -21.17 -38.55
N ASN A 76 -0.52 -20.06 -38.06
CA ASN A 76 -1.16 -19.03 -38.90
C ASN A 76 -0.68 -17.63 -38.49
N ALA A 77 0.18 -17.03 -39.29
CA ALA A 77 0.57 -15.63 -39.21
C ALA A 77 -0.13 -14.86 -40.34
N SER A 78 -1.24 -14.19 -40.03
CA SER A 78 -2.16 -13.66 -41.04
C SER A 78 -2.15 -12.13 -41.18
N ASN A 79 -1.15 -11.47 -40.60
CA ASN A 79 -1.02 -10.02 -40.62
C ASN A 79 0.44 -9.59 -40.83
N THR A 80 0.67 -8.34 -41.21
CA THR A 80 2.00 -7.80 -41.50
C THR A 80 2.88 -7.90 -40.25
N ASP A 81 4.13 -8.34 -40.45
CA ASP A 81 5.13 -8.56 -39.38
C ASP A 81 4.70 -9.57 -38.29
N ALA A 82 3.61 -10.32 -38.49
CA ALA A 82 3.13 -11.28 -37.50
C ALA A 82 4.01 -12.53 -37.46
N VAL A 83 4.24 -13.07 -36.26
CA VAL A 83 5.05 -14.27 -36.02
C VAL A 83 4.23 -15.31 -35.29
N ALA A 84 3.93 -16.45 -35.93
CA ALA A 84 3.27 -17.60 -35.32
C ALA A 84 4.21 -18.81 -35.31
N ILE A 85 4.68 -19.24 -34.14
CA ILE A 85 5.58 -20.39 -34.00
C ILE A 85 4.95 -21.41 -33.06
N GLY A 86 4.58 -22.57 -33.58
CA GLY A 86 3.90 -23.58 -32.78
C GLY A 86 3.14 -24.61 -33.60
N SER A 87 2.36 -25.42 -32.91
CA SER A 87 1.53 -26.45 -33.57
C SER A 87 0.09 -26.38 -33.10
N ARG A 88 -0.80 -27.05 -33.84
CA ARG A 88 -2.22 -27.21 -33.47
C ARG A 88 -3.00 -25.88 -33.52
N GLY A 89 -2.69 -25.01 -34.46
CA GLY A 89 -3.51 -23.83 -34.77
C GLY A 89 -3.02 -22.50 -34.19
N VAL A 90 -1.78 -22.42 -33.68
CA VAL A 90 -1.22 -21.16 -33.13
C VAL A 90 -1.44 -20.01 -34.12
N THR A 91 -1.99 -18.90 -33.63
CA THR A 91 -2.47 -17.81 -34.48
C THR A 91 -1.89 -16.47 -34.04
N ALA A 92 -1.22 -15.78 -34.97
CA ALA A 92 -0.81 -14.39 -34.86
C ALA A 92 -1.55 -13.57 -35.93
N SER A 93 -2.63 -12.91 -35.55
CA SER A 93 -3.52 -12.18 -36.47
C SER A 93 -3.53 -10.66 -36.25
N GLY A 94 -2.89 -10.19 -35.19
CA GLY A 94 -2.61 -8.76 -35.01
C GLY A 94 -1.40 -8.33 -35.85
N GLU A 95 -1.40 -7.08 -36.33
CA GLU A 95 -0.22 -6.48 -36.95
C GLU A 95 0.95 -6.48 -35.96
N SER A 96 2.16 -6.86 -36.39
CA SER A 96 3.35 -7.00 -35.54
C SER A 96 3.15 -7.89 -34.29
N SER A 97 2.17 -8.80 -34.32
CA SER A 97 1.87 -9.69 -33.19
C SER A 97 2.77 -10.94 -33.16
N VAL A 98 3.00 -11.48 -31.97
CA VAL A 98 3.85 -12.67 -31.77
C VAL A 98 3.08 -13.73 -30.99
N ALA A 99 2.84 -14.88 -31.58
CA ALA A 99 2.23 -16.05 -30.94
C ALA A 99 3.21 -17.24 -30.96
N ILE A 100 3.63 -17.71 -29.78
CA ILE A 100 4.57 -18.84 -29.66
C ILE A 100 4.04 -19.87 -28.67
N GLY A 101 3.76 -21.10 -29.11
CA GLY A 101 3.29 -22.16 -28.22
C GLY A 101 2.50 -23.28 -28.90
N SER A 102 1.45 -23.73 -28.25
CA SER A 102 0.57 -24.82 -28.71
C SER A 102 -0.82 -24.66 -28.09
N LYS A 103 -1.66 -25.67 -28.28
CA LYS A 103 -2.98 -25.74 -27.65
C LYS A 103 -2.90 -26.33 -26.24
N ALA A 104 -3.45 -25.63 -25.25
CA ALA A 104 -3.71 -26.14 -23.90
C ALA A 104 -5.23 -26.24 -23.67
N ASP A 105 -5.73 -27.45 -23.42
CA ASP A 105 -7.17 -27.75 -23.31
C ASP A 105 -7.99 -27.23 -24.50
N ALA A 106 -8.87 -26.26 -24.27
CA ALA A 106 -9.68 -25.60 -25.30
C ALA A 106 -9.02 -24.33 -25.86
N ALA A 107 -7.97 -23.81 -25.23
CA ALA A 107 -7.31 -22.57 -25.62
C ALA A 107 -6.13 -22.84 -26.57
N ILE A 108 -6.06 -22.03 -27.63
CA ILE A 108 -4.96 -22.04 -28.60
C ILE A 108 -4.14 -20.78 -28.37
N THR A 109 -2.80 -20.88 -28.42
CA THR A 109 -1.94 -19.69 -28.35
C THR A 109 -2.33 -18.70 -29.44
N THR A 110 -2.82 -17.53 -29.04
CA THR A 110 -3.42 -16.54 -29.94
C THR A 110 -2.94 -15.15 -29.59
N ALA A 111 -2.32 -14.46 -30.54
CA ALA A 111 -1.98 -13.04 -30.46
C ALA A 111 -2.78 -12.29 -31.55
N SER A 112 -3.89 -11.65 -31.17
CA SER A 112 -4.79 -11.00 -32.13
C SER A 112 -4.87 -9.48 -32.00
N GLY A 113 -4.34 -8.91 -30.91
CA GLY A 113 -4.19 -7.46 -30.78
C GLY A 113 -2.98 -6.95 -31.57
N SER A 114 -3.03 -5.71 -32.04
CA SER A 114 -1.87 -5.05 -32.67
C SER A 114 -0.71 -4.96 -31.69
N GLY A 115 0.49 -5.37 -32.10
CA GLY A 115 1.69 -5.43 -31.27
C GLY A 115 1.58 -6.36 -30.06
N SER A 116 0.61 -7.27 -30.04
CA SER A 116 0.40 -8.19 -28.91
C SER A 116 1.38 -9.36 -28.91
N ILE A 117 1.71 -9.88 -27.73
CA ILE A 117 2.64 -10.99 -27.54
C ILE A 117 1.95 -12.08 -26.72
N ALA A 118 1.77 -13.27 -27.27
CA ALA A 118 1.27 -14.47 -26.59
C ALA A 118 2.32 -15.59 -26.64
N ILE A 119 2.94 -15.91 -25.51
CA ILE A 119 3.98 -16.93 -25.42
C ILE A 119 3.63 -17.93 -24.31
N GLY A 120 3.46 -19.20 -24.68
CA GLY A 120 3.03 -20.29 -23.81
C GLY A 120 1.81 -21.01 -24.35
N ASP A 121 1.64 -22.28 -23.96
CA ASP A 121 0.54 -23.11 -24.45
C ASP A 121 -0.82 -22.55 -24.00
N GLY A 122 -1.69 -22.25 -24.97
CA GLY A 122 -2.98 -21.63 -24.73
C GLY A 122 -2.92 -20.19 -24.21
N ALA A 123 -1.80 -19.49 -24.34
CA ALA A 123 -1.70 -18.06 -24.01
C ALA A 123 -2.55 -17.21 -24.97
N VAL A 124 -3.33 -16.27 -24.45
CA VAL A 124 -4.24 -15.43 -25.25
C VAL A 124 -3.94 -13.96 -25.02
N ALA A 125 -3.45 -13.26 -26.04
CA ALA A 125 -3.22 -11.82 -26.05
C ALA A 125 -4.10 -11.18 -27.14
N THR A 126 -5.28 -10.69 -26.76
CA THR A 126 -6.27 -10.14 -27.72
C THR A 126 -6.42 -8.64 -27.64
N GLY A 127 -5.89 -8.00 -26.59
CA GLY A 127 -5.84 -6.54 -26.49
C GLY A 127 -4.64 -5.98 -27.28
N ASP A 128 -4.77 -4.78 -27.83
CA ASP A 128 -3.62 -4.13 -28.48
C ASP A 128 -2.54 -3.80 -27.42
N TRP A 129 -1.29 -3.95 -27.83
CA TRP A 129 -0.09 -3.79 -27.01
C TRP A 129 -0.08 -4.65 -25.74
N SER A 130 -0.83 -5.76 -25.74
CA SER A 130 -0.92 -6.68 -24.61
C SER A 130 0.16 -7.76 -24.64
N VAL A 131 0.54 -8.26 -23.47
CA VAL A 131 1.56 -9.30 -23.29
C VAL A 131 0.99 -10.41 -22.43
N ALA A 132 1.00 -11.65 -22.92
CA ALA A 132 0.57 -12.85 -22.22
C ALA A 132 1.72 -13.87 -22.26
N LEU A 133 2.44 -14.04 -21.15
CA LEU A 133 3.60 -14.92 -21.02
C LEU A 133 3.35 -15.99 -19.94
N GLY A 134 3.05 -17.20 -20.39
CA GLY A 134 2.78 -18.37 -19.54
C GLY A 134 1.67 -19.26 -20.10
N THR A 135 1.59 -20.50 -19.62
CA THR A 135 0.50 -21.42 -20.00
C THR A 135 -0.85 -20.85 -19.53
N MET A 136 -1.83 -20.81 -20.43
CA MET A 136 -3.19 -20.31 -20.17
C MET A 136 -3.28 -18.87 -19.61
N THR A 137 -2.29 -18.00 -19.86
CA THR A 137 -2.42 -16.56 -19.55
C THR A 137 -3.45 -15.88 -20.43
N GLU A 138 -4.14 -14.86 -19.90
CA GLU A 138 -5.09 -14.05 -20.67
C GLU A 138 -4.79 -12.55 -20.54
N ALA A 139 -4.39 -11.91 -21.63
CA ALA A 139 -4.23 -10.45 -21.74
C ALA A 139 -5.24 -9.91 -22.78
N LYS A 140 -6.52 -9.79 -22.36
CA LYS A 140 -7.63 -9.47 -23.28
C LYS A 140 -7.92 -7.98 -23.47
N GLY A 141 -7.60 -7.16 -22.47
CA GLY A 141 -7.76 -5.70 -22.51
C GLY A 141 -6.53 -4.98 -23.05
N LEU A 142 -6.70 -3.71 -23.42
CA LEU A 142 -5.64 -2.85 -23.95
C LEU A 142 -4.50 -2.71 -22.94
N ASN A 143 -3.24 -2.78 -23.40
CA ASN A 143 -2.04 -2.63 -22.57
C ASN A 143 -1.94 -3.61 -21.39
N ASN A 144 -2.67 -4.74 -21.41
CA ASN A 144 -2.59 -5.72 -20.33
C ASN A 144 -1.28 -6.49 -20.40
N VAL A 145 -0.72 -6.82 -19.23
CA VAL A 145 0.47 -7.65 -19.08
C VAL A 145 0.13 -8.79 -18.13
N ALA A 146 0.19 -10.04 -18.60
CA ALA A 146 -0.07 -11.24 -17.83
C ALA A 146 1.18 -12.13 -17.85
N LEU A 147 1.78 -12.35 -16.68
CA LEU A 147 3.03 -13.11 -16.51
C LEU A 147 2.83 -14.24 -15.49
N GLY A 148 2.91 -15.49 -15.93
CA GLY A 148 2.76 -16.69 -15.10
C GLY A 148 1.50 -17.50 -15.45
N ILE A 149 1.48 -18.79 -15.10
CA ILE A 149 0.39 -19.70 -15.46
C ILE A 149 -0.97 -19.13 -15.00
N ASN A 150 -1.98 -19.08 -15.87
CA ASN A 150 -3.30 -18.50 -15.60
C ASN A 150 -3.32 -17.03 -15.11
N ALA A 151 -2.25 -16.25 -15.29
CA ALA A 151 -2.28 -14.84 -14.92
C ALA A 151 -3.35 -14.06 -15.72
N CYS A 152 -4.02 -13.12 -15.05
CA CYS A 152 -5.12 -12.29 -15.57
C CYS A 152 -6.32 -13.09 -16.15
N LYS A 153 -6.53 -14.34 -15.72
CA LYS A 153 -7.63 -15.17 -16.24
C LYS A 153 -9.00 -14.53 -15.98
N GLY A 154 -9.77 -14.34 -17.04
CA GLY A 154 -11.08 -13.71 -16.98
C GLY A 154 -11.07 -12.18 -16.89
N VAL A 155 -9.90 -11.54 -16.97
CA VAL A 155 -9.77 -10.08 -16.96
C VAL A 155 -10.03 -9.53 -18.36
N THR A 156 -11.01 -8.64 -18.49
CA THR A 156 -11.43 -8.01 -19.76
C THR A 156 -11.11 -6.52 -19.81
N GLY A 157 -10.96 -5.89 -18.65
CA GLY A 157 -10.57 -4.49 -18.50
C GLY A 157 -9.14 -4.21 -18.96
N SER A 158 -8.86 -2.94 -19.27
CA SER A 158 -7.55 -2.49 -19.77
C SER A 158 -6.60 -2.05 -18.65
N ASN A 159 -5.31 -1.90 -18.99
CA ASN A 159 -4.23 -1.41 -18.14
C ASN A 159 -3.96 -2.25 -16.88
N LYS A 160 -4.08 -3.58 -16.99
CA LYS A 160 -3.84 -4.52 -15.89
C LYS A 160 -2.51 -5.22 -16.06
N THR A 161 -1.70 -5.26 -15.00
CA THR A 161 -0.47 -6.05 -14.95
C THR A 161 -0.61 -7.15 -13.90
N CYS A 162 -0.72 -8.42 -14.29
CA CYS A 162 -0.76 -9.57 -13.40
C CYS A 162 0.58 -10.30 -13.42
N ILE A 163 1.25 -10.41 -12.28
CA ILE A 163 2.56 -11.07 -12.13
C ILE A 163 2.43 -12.21 -11.13
N GLY A 164 2.67 -13.44 -11.57
CA GLY A 164 2.60 -14.66 -10.78
C GLY A 164 1.49 -15.60 -11.26
N ALA A 165 1.60 -16.88 -10.91
CA ALA A 165 0.57 -17.86 -11.24
C ALA A 165 -0.77 -17.49 -10.58
N ASP A 166 -1.86 -17.60 -11.36
CA ASP A 166 -3.23 -17.28 -10.97
C ASP A 166 -3.42 -15.83 -10.45
N SER A 167 -2.47 -14.93 -10.73
CA SER A 167 -2.53 -13.53 -10.30
C SER A 167 -3.55 -12.73 -11.11
N GLY A 168 -4.09 -11.67 -10.50
CA GLY A 168 -5.12 -10.82 -11.10
C GLY A 168 -6.40 -10.76 -10.27
N PRO A 169 -7.32 -9.84 -10.60
CA PRO A 169 -8.63 -9.79 -9.96
C PRO A 169 -9.49 -10.97 -10.41
N SER A 170 -10.41 -11.40 -9.55
CA SER A 170 -11.42 -12.39 -9.94
C SER A 170 -12.33 -11.79 -11.01
N SER A 171 -12.79 -12.60 -11.97
CA SER A 171 -13.71 -12.14 -13.03
C SER A 171 -15.03 -11.56 -12.52
N SER A 172 -15.38 -11.80 -11.26
CA SER A 172 -16.56 -11.22 -10.59
C SER A 172 -16.30 -9.84 -9.98
N GLU A 173 -15.04 -9.40 -9.88
CA GLU A 173 -14.67 -8.11 -9.31
C GLU A 173 -14.75 -7.01 -10.37
N ALA A 174 -15.23 -5.82 -9.99
CA ALA A 174 -15.33 -4.69 -10.91
C ALA A 174 -13.98 -4.37 -11.59
N GLN A 175 -12.89 -4.54 -10.84
CA GLN A 175 -11.52 -4.36 -11.32
C GLN A 175 -11.14 -5.29 -12.48
N ALA A 176 -11.77 -6.45 -12.63
CA ALA A 176 -11.51 -7.33 -13.76
C ALA A 176 -12.03 -6.77 -15.09
N SER A 177 -13.01 -5.86 -15.04
CA SER A 177 -13.65 -5.26 -16.22
C SER A 177 -13.39 -3.77 -16.40
N ASP A 178 -12.90 -3.05 -15.38
CA ASP A 178 -12.63 -1.62 -15.48
C ASP A 178 -11.30 -1.31 -16.21
N ASN A 179 -11.03 -0.03 -16.48
CA ASN A 179 -9.80 0.41 -17.15
C ASN A 179 -8.78 1.08 -16.20
N SER A 180 -8.88 0.81 -14.89
CA SER A 180 -7.95 1.33 -13.88
C SER A 180 -6.53 0.80 -14.09
N ASN A 181 -5.52 1.61 -13.80
CA ASN A 181 -4.12 1.18 -13.88
C ASN A 181 -3.74 0.44 -12.60
N VAL A 182 -3.65 -0.89 -12.64
CA VAL A 182 -3.41 -1.71 -11.44
C VAL A 182 -2.42 -2.84 -11.73
N VAL A 183 -1.45 -2.99 -10.83
CA VAL A 183 -0.51 -4.12 -10.80
C VAL A 183 -0.93 -5.10 -9.72
N TYR A 184 -1.19 -6.35 -10.10
CA TYR A 184 -1.48 -7.49 -9.24
C TYR A 184 -0.23 -8.36 -9.15
N ILE A 185 0.24 -8.62 -7.93
CA ILE A 185 1.43 -9.46 -7.70
C ILE A 185 1.00 -10.66 -6.85
N GLY A 186 0.86 -11.81 -7.49
CA GLY A 186 0.44 -13.07 -6.89
C GLY A 186 -1.06 -13.16 -6.60
N THR A 187 -1.38 -14.07 -5.69
CA THR A 187 -2.73 -14.42 -5.19
C THR A 187 -2.90 -13.99 -3.73
N THR A 188 -4.06 -14.28 -3.14
CA THR A 188 -4.33 -14.03 -1.71
C THR A 188 -3.40 -14.77 -0.74
N SER A 189 -2.73 -15.83 -1.18
CA SER A 189 -1.77 -16.61 -0.39
C SER A 189 -0.31 -16.27 -0.71
N SER A 190 -0.06 -15.33 -1.62
CA SER A 190 1.29 -14.97 -2.04
C SER A 190 1.97 -14.06 -1.02
N THR A 191 3.29 -14.25 -0.84
CA THR A 191 4.15 -13.33 -0.08
C THR A 191 5.07 -12.59 -1.02
N VAL A 192 5.00 -11.25 -1.01
CA VAL A 192 5.97 -10.40 -1.70
C VAL A 192 7.13 -10.10 -0.75
N TYR A 193 8.28 -10.72 -0.99
CA TYR A 193 9.49 -10.48 -0.21
C TYR A 193 10.42 -9.50 -0.94
N ILE A 194 10.70 -8.35 -0.31
CA ILE A 194 11.61 -7.33 -0.82
C ILE A 194 12.83 -7.30 0.11
N PRO A 195 14.00 -7.84 -0.30
CA PRO A 195 15.19 -7.86 0.55
C PRO A 195 15.82 -6.47 0.73
N GLY A 196 15.52 -5.53 -0.17
CA GLY A 196 15.95 -4.12 -0.11
C GLY A 196 14.83 -3.19 0.33
N ASN A 197 14.85 -1.97 -0.21
CA ASN A 197 13.88 -0.93 0.13
C ASN A 197 12.77 -0.84 -0.92
N LEU A 198 11.54 -0.58 -0.48
CA LEU A 198 10.45 -0.09 -1.34
C LEU A 198 10.44 1.45 -1.26
N VAL A 199 10.77 2.11 -2.37
CA VAL A 199 10.74 3.58 -2.47
C VAL A 199 9.48 4.00 -3.22
N VAL A 200 8.69 4.89 -2.62
CA VAL A 200 7.44 5.42 -3.20
C VAL A 200 7.56 6.93 -3.33
N GLY A 201 7.40 7.46 -4.55
CA GLY A 201 7.60 8.89 -4.83
C GLY A 201 6.42 9.81 -4.49
N LYS A 202 5.29 9.23 -4.06
CA LYS A 202 4.05 9.93 -3.65
C LYS A 202 3.49 9.21 -2.42
N ASP A 203 2.17 9.21 -2.26
CA ASP A 203 1.49 8.53 -1.17
C ASP A 203 1.63 7.00 -1.27
N LEU A 204 2.00 6.38 -0.15
CA LEU A 204 1.91 4.93 0.04
C LEU A 204 0.65 4.61 0.84
N LEU A 205 -0.35 4.03 0.16
CA LEU A 205 -1.49 3.42 0.84
C LEU A 205 -1.18 1.94 1.12
N ALA A 206 -0.73 1.64 2.33
CA ALA A 206 -0.61 0.27 2.83
C ALA A 206 -1.87 -0.07 3.64
N GLY A 207 -2.57 -1.12 3.24
CA GLY A 207 -3.87 -1.48 3.79
C GLY A 207 -4.19 -2.93 3.47
N ALA A 208 -4.99 -3.56 4.31
CA ALA A 208 -5.59 -4.83 3.98
C ALA A 208 -7.08 -4.63 3.75
N ARG A 209 -7.58 -5.16 2.63
CA ARG A 209 -8.97 -5.07 2.24
C ARG A 209 -9.69 -6.34 2.73
N SER A 210 -10.68 -6.17 3.61
CA SER A 210 -11.58 -7.28 3.97
C SER A 210 -12.45 -7.63 2.77
N VAL A 211 -12.53 -8.92 2.45
CA VAL A 211 -13.47 -9.45 1.47
C VAL A 211 -14.39 -10.43 2.20
N ASN A 212 -15.42 -9.90 2.87
CA ASN A 212 -16.56 -10.64 3.43
C ASN A 212 -16.24 -11.87 4.30
N ASP A 213 -15.08 -11.91 4.96
CA ASP A 213 -14.60 -13.09 5.70
C ASP A 213 -14.56 -12.89 7.22
N ASN A 214 -15.04 -11.74 7.73
CA ASN A 214 -14.95 -11.35 9.15
C ASN A 214 -13.51 -11.42 9.73
N ALA A 215 -12.48 -11.42 8.88
CA ALA A 215 -11.10 -11.52 9.35
C ALA A 215 -10.51 -10.13 9.67
N ASN A 216 -9.79 -10.07 10.79
CA ASN A 216 -9.01 -8.90 11.17
C ASN A 216 -7.66 -8.94 10.45
N TYR A 217 -7.53 -8.16 9.39
CA TYR A 217 -6.26 -7.99 8.70
C TYR A 217 -5.43 -6.89 9.36
N LYS A 218 -4.29 -7.27 9.93
CA LYS A 218 -3.38 -6.34 10.60
C LYS A 218 -2.22 -5.98 9.66
N ILE A 219 -1.88 -4.70 9.59
CA ILE A 219 -0.61 -4.25 9.02
C ILE A 219 0.43 -4.36 10.13
N TYR A 220 1.38 -5.28 10.00
CA TYR A 220 2.48 -5.41 10.94
C TYR A 220 3.70 -4.61 10.44
N LEU A 221 3.98 -3.48 11.06
CA LEU A 221 5.25 -2.77 10.90
C LEU A 221 6.23 -3.30 11.96
N LYS A 222 7.02 -4.31 11.61
CA LYS A 222 8.02 -4.89 12.51
C LYS A 222 9.39 -4.30 12.21
N GLY A 223 9.84 -3.35 13.02
CA GLY A 223 11.26 -3.02 13.12
C GLY A 223 11.99 -4.18 13.79
N GLY A 224 12.85 -4.90 13.08
CA GLY A 224 13.59 -6.02 13.62
C GLY A 224 15.08 -5.82 13.40
N ASN A 225 15.87 -5.86 14.49
CA ASN A 225 17.28 -6.16 14.39
C ASN A 225 17.70 -7.10 15.53
N LYS A 226 18.58 -8.04 15.21
CA LYS A 226 19.11 -9.00 16.18
C LYS A 226 20.15 -8.28 17.06
N GLY A 227 19.74 -7.78 18.23
CA GLY A 227 20.66 -7.47 19.33
C GLY A 227 21.04 -6.01 19.62
N ALA A 228 20.25 -4.99 19.23
CA ALA A 228 20.52 -3.61 19.66
C ALA A 228 19.24 -2.85 20.03
N TYR A 229 19.28 -2.11 21.14
CA TYR A 229 18.18 -1.37 21.77
C TYR A 229 17.80 -0.08 21.02
N SER A 230 17.33 -0.16 19.78
CA SER A 230 16.73 0.98 19.08
C SER A 230 15.55 0.53 18.23
N SER A 231 14.37 0.47 18.86
CA SER A 231 13.07 0.05 18.30
C SER A 231 12.41 1.13 17.42
N TRP A 232 13.13 1.74 16.49
CA TRP A 232 12.55 2.82 15.69
C TRP A 232 12.00 2.27 14.38
N VAL A 233 10.67 2.25 14.27
CA VAL A 233 10.02 2.37 12.95
C VAL A 233 10.16 3.84 12.57
N TYR A 234 11.11 4.15 11.69
CA TYR A 234 11.26 5.51 11.19
C TYR A 234 10.10 5.82 10.23
N LEU A 235 9.13 6.59 10.71
CA LEU A 235 8.06 7.18 9.91
C LEU A 235 8.39 8.68 9.76
N GLY A 236 9.46 8.97 9.03
CA GLY A 236 9.92 10.32 8.73
C GLY A 236 10.04 10.51 7.23
N THR A 237 9.80 11.73 6.76
CA THR A 237 10.17 12.12 5.40
C THR A 237 11.63 12.56 5.43
N ASP A 238 12.54 11.82 4.80
CA ASP A 238 13.88 12.36 4.55
C ASP A 238 13.73 13.49 3.55
N ASP A 239 13.90 14.74 4.00
CA ASP A 239 14.29 15.76 3.07
C ASP A 239 15.77 15.55 2.75
N TYR A 240 16.10 15.40 1.46
CA TYR A 240 17.50 15.21 1.02
C TYR A 240 18.38 16.46 1.31
N LYS A 241 17.86 17.44 2.08
CA LYS A 241 18.44 18.75 2.36
C LYS A 241 18.16 19.25 3.78
N GLY A 242 18.36 18.39 4.77
CA GLY A 242 18.70 18.78 6.15
C GLY A 242 17.87 19.93 6.71
N GLY A 243 16.63 19.65 7.09
CA GLY A 243 15.81 20.57 7.86
C GLY A 243 14.71 19.85 8.64
N ASP A 244 15.02 19.52 9.89
CA ASP A 244 14.11 19.06 10.95
C ASP A 244 13.02 18.04 10.55
N ASP A 245 13.37 16.76 10.75
CA ASP A 245 12.46 15.63 10.75
C ASP A 245 11.41 15.78 11.87
N ASN A 246 10.26 16.35 11.55
CA ASN A 246 9.08 16.21 12.39
C ASN A 246 7.87 15.89 11.54
N PHE A 247 7.21 14.79 11.92
CA PHE A 247 5.83 14.49 11.59
C PHE A 247 5.02 15.77 11.83
N TYR A 248 4.66 16.47 10.75
CA TYR A 248 3.92 17.72 10.82
C TYR A 248 2.73 17.49 11.75
N ARG A 249 2.64 18.29 12.82
CA ARG A 249 1.58 18.25 13.83
C ARG A 249 0.22 17.99 13.18
N VAL A 250 -0.18 16.73 13.14
CA VAL A 250 -1.57 16.35 12.96
C VAL A 250 -2.10 16.10 14.36
N ASN A 251 -3.13 16.87 14.71
CA ASN A 251 -4.15 16.47 15.66
C ASN A 251 -4.39 14.95 15.57
N PRO A 252 -4.63 14.29 16.71
CA PRO A 252 -4.17 12.94 17.00
C PRO A 252 -4.37 11.98 15.82
N VAL A 253 -3.27 11.38 15.38
CA VAL A 253 -3.32 10.14 14.62
C VAL A 253 -3.89 9.08 15.55
N SER A 254 -5.20 8.82 15.40
CA SER A 254 -5.84 7.64 15.99
C SER A 254 -5.35 6.40 15.24
N VAL A 255 -4.19 5.88 15.64
CA VAL A 255 -3.96 4.44 15.55
C VAL A 255 -4.84 3.83 16.64
N GLY A 256 -5.79 2.96 16.28
CA GLY A 256 -6.74 2.40 17.25
C GLY A 256 -6.04 1.75 18.46
N PRO A 257 -6.81 1.28 19.45
CA PRO A 257 -7.02 1.87 20.80
C PRO A 257 -5.77 2.37 21.58
N TYR A 258 -4.61 2.56 20.97
CA TYR A 258 -3.39 3.02 21.61
C TYR A 258 -3.13 4.51 21.30
N ASN A 259 -3.40 5.37 22.27
CA ASN A 259 -2.83 6.71 22.26
C ASN A 259 -1.32 6.56 22.52
N ILE A 260 -0.49 7.04 21.60
CA ILE A 260 0.92 7.30 21.89
C ILE A 260 0.91 8.49 22.86
N TYR A 261 1.07 8.20 24.15
CA TYR A 261 1.09 9.22 25.18
C TYR A 261 2.24 10.18 24.92
N ASP A 262 1.89 11.44 24.68
CA ASP A 262 2.81 12.57 24.76
C ASP A 262 3.49 12.54 26.14
N ASN A 263 4.80 12.36 26.12
CA ASN A 263 5.64 12.42 27.31
C ASN A 263 5.72 13.90 27.75
N THR A 264 4.69 14.35 28.48
CA THR A 264 4.51 15.75 28.87
C THR A 264 5.51 16.18 29.96
N SER A 265 6.78 16.35 29.57
CA SER A 265 7.70 17.22 30.30
C SER A 265 7.29 18.68 30.07
N ILE A 266 6.56 19.26 31.01
CA ILE A 266 6.13 20.66 30.94
C ILE A 266 7.34 21.56 31.30
N SER A 267 7.87 22.29 30.32
CA SER A 267 8.94 23.26 30.54
C SER A 267 8.45 24.45 31.38
N SER A 268 9.13 24.73 32.51
CA SER A 268 8.70 25.70 33.53
C SER A 268 9.68 26.88 33.72
N ASP A 269 10.64 27.05 32.80
CA ASP A 269 11.67 28.11 32.83
C ASP A 269 11.05 29.52 32.86
N ARG A 270 11.63 30.42 33.66
CA ARG A 270 11.17 31.81 33.82
C ARG A 270 11.14 32.58 32.49
N ARG A 271 12.06 32.28 31.57
CA ARG A 271 12.12 32.93 30.24
C ARG A 271 10.91 32.62 29.36
N LEU A 272 10.17 31.55 29.68
CA LEU A 272 8.97 31.14 28.95
C LEU A 272 7.68 31.75 29.53
N LYS A 273 7.76 32.65 30.53
CA LYS A 273 6.60 33.12 31.30
C LYS A 273 6.59 34.63 31.47
N TYR A 274 5.40 35.23 31.34
CA TYR A 274 5.13 36.58 31.83
C TYR A 274 4.89 36.53 33.34
N VAL A 275 5.85 37.01 34.12
CA VAL A 275 5.80 36.93 35.59
C VAL A 275 4.99 38.10 36.16
N GLY A 276 3.86 37.77 36.80
CA GLY A 276 2.98 38.72 37.49
C GLY A 276 3.37 38.98 38.97
N LYS A 277 2.40 39.48 39.76
CA LYS A 277 2.56 39.65 41.22
C LYS A 277 2.66 38.29 41.92
N GLU A 278 3.30 38.28 43.10
CA GLU A 278 3.39 37.10 43.94
C GLU A 278 2.00 36.61 44.39
N PHE A 279 1.84 35.29 44.45
CA PHE A 279 0.62 34.66 44.95
C PHE A 279 0.63 34.64 46.49
N THR A 280 -0.29 35.38 47.11
CA THR A 280 -0.31 35.61 48.56
C THR A 280 -1.45 34.93 49.31
N SER A 281 -2.34 34.21 48.62
CA SER A 281 -3.40 33.46 49.31
C SER A 281 -2.76 32.42 50.24
N GLY A 282 -3.28 32.29 51.46
CA GLY A 282 -2.66 31.46 52.48
C GLY A 282 -3.65 30.99 53.53
N LEU A 283 -3.29 31.11 54.81
CA LEU A 283 -4.03 30.45 55.91
C LEU A 283 -5.48 30.92 56.03
N ASP A 284 -5.75 32.19 55.74
CA ASP A 284 -7.07 32.82 55.80
C ASP A 284 -8.07 32.19 54.83
N LYS A 285 -7.64 31.85 53.61
CA LYS A 285 -8.45 31.19 52.59
C LYS A 285 -8.55 29.70 52.81
N ILE A 286 -7.44 29.04 53.16
CA ILE A 286 -7.42 27.59 53.40
C ILE A 286 -8.37 27.20 54.54
N ARG A 287 -8.50 28.03 55.58
CA ARG A 287 -9.44 27.80 56.69
C ARG A 287 -10.91 27.82 56.30
N GLN A 288 -11.26 28.40 55.16
CA GLN A 288 -12.65 28.46 54.68
C GLN A 288 -13.05 27.23 53.86
N LEU A 289 -12.09 26.36 53.51
CA LEU A 289 -12.35 25.19 52.69
C LEU A 289 -12.96 24.05 53.51
N ASN A 290 -14.00 23.44 52.95
CA ASN A 290 -14.57 22.20 53.45
C ASN A 290 -14.07 21.03 52.60
N ILE A 291 -13.60 19.98 53.27
CA ILE A 291 -13.10 18.76 52.65
C ILE A 291 -14.13 17.65 52.86
N PHE A 292 -14.48 16.95 51.78
CA PHE A 292 -15.50 15.91 51.78
C PHE A 292 -14.93 14.59 51.29
N ASN A 293 -15.40 13.51 51.90
CA ASN A 293 -15.30 12.17 51.30
C ASN A 293 -16.48 12.00 50.34
N TYR A 294 -16.22 11.49 49.14
CA TYR A 294 -17.27 11.26 48.15
C TYR A 294 -16.94 10.09 47.22
N THR A 295 -17.96 9.61 46.53
CA THR A 295 -17.87 8.63 45.44
C THR A 295 -18.59 9.19 44.22
N PHE A 296 -18.11 8.91 43.01
CA PHE A 296 -18.79 9.37 41.82
C PHE A 296 -20.08 8.57 41.56
N LYS A 297 -21.18 9.26 41.22
CA LYS A 297 -22.47 8.61 40.95
C LYS A 297 -22.43 7.63 39.78
N LYS A 298 -21.52 7.84 38.82
CA LYS A 298 -21.33 6.97 37.64
C LYS A 298 -20.27 5.89 37.85
N ASP A 299 -19.60 5.86 39.01
CA ASP A 299 -18.63 4.82 39.33
C ASP A 299 -19.32 3.67 40.06
N GLU A 300 -19.52 2.56 39.37
CA GLU A 300 -20.15 1.35 39.90
C GLU A 300 -19.32 0.68 40.99
N THR A 301 -18.00 0.87 40.98
CA THR A 301 -17.07 0.31 41.98
C THR A 301 -17.06 1.11 43.28
N LYS A 302 -17.70 2.29 43.30
CA LYS A 302 -17.78 3.23 44.43
C LYS A 302 -16.41 3.53 45.04
N THR A 303 -15.43 3.82 44.19
CA THR A 303 -14.07 4.19 44.60
C THR A 303 -14.13 5.42 45.52
N PRO A 304 -13.59 5.33 46.75
CA PRO A 304 -13.55 6.48 47.66
C PRO A 304 -12.61 7.58 47.16
N HIS A 305 -13.07 8.82 47.23
CA HIS A 305 -12.28 10.00 46.94
C HIS A 305 -12.38 11.02 48.08
N VAL A 306 -11.37 11.88 48.18
CA VAL A 306 -11.33 13.01 49.10
C VAL A 306 -11.08 14.27 48.28
N GLY A 307 -11.85 15.31 48.51
CA GLY A 307 -11.68 16.56 47.79
C GLY A 307 -12.63 17.66 48.21
N VAL A 308 -12.65 18.72 47.42
CA VAL A 308 -13.49 19.90 47.61
C VAL A 308 -14.62 19.90 46.59
N MET A 309 -15.77 20.45 46.95
CA MET A 309 -16.85 20.69 45.99
C MET A 309 -16.54 21.96 45.19
N ALA A 310 -16.64 21.88 43.87
CA ALA A 310 -16.27 22.97 42.98
C ALA A 310 -17.04 24.28 43.27
N GLN A 311 -18.29 24.17 43.70
CA GLN A 311 -19.17 25.30 44.04
C GLN A 311 -18.69 26.06 45.28
N ASP A 312 -18.15 25.35 46.27
CA ASP A 312 -17.60 25.96 47.48
C ASP A 312 -16.19 26.48 47.24
N LEU A 313 -15.39 25.73 46.46
CA LEU A 313 -14.06 26.18 46.04
C LEU A 313 -14.14 27.50 45.26
N GLN A 314 -15.13 27.66 44.38
CA GLN A 314 -15.29 28.87 43.56
C GLN A 314 -15.49 30.15 44.39
N LYS A 315 -16.11 30.05 45.57
CA LYS A 315 -16.32 31.19 46.47
C LYS A 315 -15.00 31.70 47.07
N ILE A 316 -13.99 30.84 47.17
CA ILE A 316 -12.72 31.10 47.85
C ILE A 316 -11.58 31.32 46.84
N PHE A 317 -11.56 30.50 45.78
CA PHE A 317 -10.64 30.52 44.64
C PHE A 317 -11.43 30.54 43.32
N PRO A 318 -11.97 31.69 42.90
CA PRO A 318 -12.80 31.76 41.69
C PRO A 318 -12.05 31.35 40.42
N ASP A 319 -10.77 31.71 40.29
CA ASP A 319 -9.92 31.40 39.12
C ASP A 319 -9.52 29.92 39.03
N ALA A 320 -9.66 29.19 40.14
CA ALA A 320 -9.41 27.75 40.19
C ALA A 320 -10.57 26.95 39.61
N VAL A 321 -11.73 27.56 39.33
CA VAL A 321 -12.94 26.87 38.89
C VAL A 321 -13.40 27.37 37.53
N LYS A 322 -13.61 26.43 36.60
CA LYS A 322 -14.14 26.73 35.25
C LYS A 322 -15.38 25.92 34.96
N LYS A 323 -16.38 26.55 34.33
CA LYS A 323 -17.58 25.88 33.84
C LYS A 323 -17.29 25.22 32.49
N GLY A 324 -17.48 23.91 32.41
CA GLY A 324 -17.37 23.13 31.19
C GLY A 324 -18.54 23.40 30.23
N ALA A 325 -18.37 23.00 28.97
CA ALA A 325 -19.42 23.10 27.94
C ALA A 325 -20.66 22.26 28.28
N ASP A 326 -20.49 21.20 29.07
CA ASP A 326 -21.54 20.33 29.61
C ASP A 326 -22.28 20.93 30.83
N GLY A 327 -21.89 22.13 31.25
CA GLY A 327 -22.48 22.84 32.38
C GLY A 327 -21.95 22.45 33.76
N PHE A 328 -21.09 21.42 33.86
CA PHE A 328 -20.46 21.04 35.12
C PHE A 328 -19.25 21.93 35.43
N LEU A 329 -18.94 22.09 36.72
CA LEU A 329 -17.77 22.83 37.15
C LEU A 329 -16.56 21.89 37.25
N THR A 330 -15.43 22.34 36.72
CA THR A 330 -14.12 21.70 36.82
C THR A 330 -13.21 22.52 37.72
N ILE A 331 -12.29 21.87 38.41
CA ILE A 331 -11.37 22.51 39.34
C ILE A 331 -9.92 22.30 38.92
N ARG A 332 -9.09 23.29 39.23
CA ARG A 332 -7.64 23.26 39.14
C ARG A 332 -7.07 23.30 40.55
N MET A 333 -6.19 22.35 40.87
CA MET A 333 -5.68 22.19 42.25
C MET A 333 -4.51 23.13 42.56
N GLU A 334 -3.90 23.74 41.55
CA GLU A 334 -2.65 24.49 41.66
C GLU A 334 -2.78 25.68 42.61
N ASP A 335 -3.82 26.50 42.44
CA ASP A 335 -4.03 27.71 43.26
C ASP A 335 -4.24 27.33 44.73
N MET A 336 -4.96 26.23 44.99
CA MET A 336 -5.16 25.70 46.35
C MET A 336 -3.86 25.11 46.91
N PHE A 337 -3.11 24.34 46.12
CA PHE A 337 -1.87 23.71 46.54
C PHE A 337 -0.83 24.75 46.98
N TYR A 338 -0.64 25.81 46.18
CA TYR A 338 0.28 26.90 46.55
C TYR A 338 -0.24 27.74 47.73
N ALA A 339 -1.56 27.85 47.90
CA ALA A 339 -2.12 28.49 49.09
C ALA A 339 -1.88 27.67 50.36
N VAL A 340 -1.91 26.33 50.29
CA VAL A 340 -1.51 25.46 51.41
C VAL A 340 -0.05 25.67 51.78
N ILE A 341 0.84 25.80 50.79
CA ILE A 341 2.27 26.10 51.03
C ILE A 341 2.43 27.43 51.79
N ASN A 342 1.73 28.48 51.36
CA ASN A 342 1.76 29.77 52.06
C ASN A 342 1.17 29.69 53.48
N ALA A 343 0.08 28.95 53.65
CA ALA A 343 -0.53 28.72 54.96
C ALA A 343 0.44 28.02 55.94
N ILE A 344 1.22 27.06 55.47
CA ILE A 344 2.25 26.38 56.26
C ILE A 344 3.34 27.37 56.68
N LYS A 345 3.82 28.23 55.76
CA LYS A 345 4.80 29.29 56.09
C LYS A 345 4.27 30.26 57.13
N GLU A 346 3.00 30.67 57.02
CA GLU A 346 2.36 31.55 58.00
C GLU A 346 2.21 30.89 59.38
N LEU A 347 1.86 29.61 59.41
CA LEU A 347 1.74 28.85 60.65
C LEU A 347 3.10 28.72 61.34
N ASP A 348 4.15 28.39 60.60
CA ASP A 348 5.52 28.29 61.12
C ASP A 348 6.01 29.62 61.74
N ALA A 349 5.75 30.75 61.06
CA ALA A 349 6.06 32.07 61.59
C ALA A 349 5.29 32.39 62.88
N LYS A 350 4.02 31.99 62.97
CA LYS A 350 3.20 32.17 64.18
C LYS A 350 3.68 31.30 65.34
N ILE A 351 4.04 30.04 65.08
CA ILE A 351 4.58 29.11 66.08
C ILE A 351 5.90 29.67 66.63
N THR A 352 6.81 30.07 65.76
CA THR A 352 8.11 30.64 66.17
C THR A 352 7.93 31.90 67.04
N ALA A 353 6.97 32.76 66.70
CA ALA A 353 6.65 33.95 67.49
C ALA A 353 6.05 33.61 68.86
N GLN A 354 5.20 32.58 68.93
CA GLN A 354 4.62 32.09 70.18
C GLN A 354 5.69 31.47 71.09
N ASP A 355 6.59 30.65 70.55
CA ASP A 355 7.69 30.04 71.31
C ASP A 355 8.61 31.10 71.93
N LYS A 356 8.90 32.18 71.18
CA LYS A 356 9.67 33.31 71.71
C LYS A 356 8.94 33.97 72.89
N LYS A 357 7.63 34.18 72.77
CA LYS A 357 6.81 34.79 73.82
C LYS A 357 6.71 33.89 75.05
N ILE A 358 6.59 32.58 74.86
CA ILE A 358 6.59 31.60 75.96
C ILE A 358 7.91 31.68 76.73
N LYS A 359 9.06 31.64 76.05
CA LYS A 359 10.38 31.78 76.70
C LYS A 359 10.54 33.09 77.47
N GLU A 360 10.02 34.19 76.93
CA GLU A 360 10.04 35.49 77.61
C GLU A 360 9.15 35.51 78.87
N LEU A 361 7.96 34.90 78.79
CA LEU A 361 7.06 34.76 79.93
C LEU A 361 7.62 33.84 81.01
N GLU A 362 8.23 32.71 80.64
CA GLU A 362 8.93 31.79 81.55
C GLU A 362 10.06 32.51 82.28
N SER A 363 10.91 33.25 81.57
CA SER A 363 11.98 34.05 82.19
C SER A 363 11.45 35.11 83.15
N ARG A 364 10.29 35.72 82.87
CA ARG A 364 9.64 36.67 83.78
C ARG A 364 9.06 35.97 85.01
N LEU A 365 8.49 34.77 84.86
CA LEU A 365 7.94 33.98 85.94
C LEU A 365 9.05 33.58 86.93
N GLU A 366 10.17 33.04 86.44
CA GLU A 366 11.34 32.70 87.26
C GLU A 366 11.85 33.90 88.07
N LYS A 367 11.91 35.09 87.44
CA LYS A 367 12.32 36.34 88.12
C LYS A 367 11.33 36.79 89.20
N LEU A 368 10.04 36.51 89.04
CA LEU A 368 9.02 36.84 90.03
C LEU A 368 9.01 35.84 91.18
N GLU A 369 9.15 34.54 90.90
CA GLU A 369 9.28 33.49 91.91
C GLU A 369 10.54 33.67 92.76
N ALA A 370 11.66 34.08 92.16
CA ALA A 370 12.89 34.40 92.87
C ALA A 370 12.79 35.64 93.78
N LYS A 371 11.80 36.53 93.58
CA LYS A 371 11.52 37.68 94.45
C LYS A 371 10.51 37.38 95.57
N ALA A 372 9.82 36.24 95.49
CA ALA A 372 8.83 35.81 96.48
C ALA A 372 9.39 34.82 97.53
N LYS A 373 10.63 34.35 97.33
CA LYS A 373 11.49 33.74 98.35
C LYS A 373 12.39 34.80 98.97
#